data_AF-A0A194W997-F1
#
_entry.id   AF-A0A194W997-F1
#
_cell.length_a   1.000
_cell.length_b   1.000
_cell.length_c   1.000
_cell.angle_alpha   90.00
_cell.angle_beta   90.00
_cell.angle_gamma   90.00
#
_symmetry.space_group_name_H-M   'P 1'
#
loop_
_entity.id
_entity.type
_entity.pdbx_description
1 polymer ?
#
loop_
_entity_poly.entity_id
_entity_poly.type
_entity_poly.pdbx_seq_one_letter_code
_entity_poly.pdbx_strand_id
1 'polypeptide(L)'
;MPTIHVKNTSSHAQTFEVHGFPNNPPTITVQPHGGTSTVHSTDGRMVSGAIIAVHDGHEGEQAEVTFNGYPDGKNQYYDISYIVGGGGNLTIEQVGAPGTRKGDATFMQDCTEAWHKLAEGKKKELQRFVHLDGKGRVARIDAPKGDKGLEDWVRTFAHGVYVGVGAWKDSKGNQEDNEQSKATPGGNKDLLVVYSDNNDS
;
A
#
# COMPACT_ATOMS: atom_id res chain seq x y z
N MET A 1 -21.00 2.34 -11.26
CA MET A 1 -20.17 2.62 -10.07
C MET A 1 -18.87 1.87 -10.22
N PRO A 2 -17.72 2.55 -10.16
CA PRO A 2 -16.45 1.85 -10.23
C PRO A 2 -16.27 0.98 -8.99
N THR A 3 -15.54 -0.10 -9.16
CA THR A 3 -15.34 -1.16 -8.18
C THR A 3 -13.85 -1.38 -7.95
N ILE A 4 -13.46 -1.71 -6.71
CA ILE A 4 -12.11 -2.15 -6.38
C ILE A 4 -12.13 -3.66 -6.21
N HIS A 5 -11.45 -4.37 -7.10
CA HIS A 5 -11.19 -5.79 -6.98
C HIS A 5 -9.92 -6.00 -6.19
N VAL A 6 -10.01 -6.70 -5.06
CA VAL A 6 -8.85 -7.02 -4.21
C VAL A 6 -8.51 -8.48 -4.42
N LYS A 7 -7.32 -8.76 -4.93
CA LYS A 7 -6.82 -10.10 -5.24
C LYS A 7 -5.66 -10.45 -4.30
N ASN A 8 -5.70 -11.64 -3.73
CA ASN A 8 -4.62 -12.19 -2.93
C ASN A 8 -3.93 -13.34 -3.68
N THR A 9 -2.63 -13.22 -3.94
CA THR A 9 -1.84 -14.27 -4.59
C THR A 9 -1.02 -15.12 -3.63
N SER A 10 -1.02 -14.81 -2.33
CA SER A 10 -0.34 -15.57 -1.28
C SER A 10 -0.91 -16.98 -1.09
N SER A 11 -0.17 -17.85 -0.42
CA SER A 11 -0.62 -19.18 -0.02
C SER A 11 -1.54 -19.22 1.20
N HIS A 12 -1.68 -18.10 1.92
CA HIS A 12 -2.60 -17.95 3.02
C HIS A 12 -3.63 -16.84 2.76
N ALA A 13 -4.73 -16.86 3.51
CA ALA A 13 -5.72 -15.79 3.44
C ALA A 13 -5.11 -14.48 3.97
N GLN A 14 -5.52 -13.36 3.38
CA GLN A 14 -5.11 -12.02 3.81
C GLN A 14 -6.34 -11.23 4.24
N THR A 15 -6.24 -10.56 5.38
CA THR A 15 -7.27 -9.64 5.87
C THR A 15 -6.91 -8.20 5.50
N PHE A 16 -7.91 -7.46 5.06
CA PHE A 16 -7.80 -6.04 4.80
C PHE A 16 -8.87 -5.26 5.57
N GLU A 17 -8.50 -4.10 6.10
CA GLU A 17 -9.46 -3.08 6.52
C GLU A 17 -9.92 -2.27 5.31
N VAL A 18 -11.18 -1.83 5.36
CA VAL A 18 -11.84 -1.04 4.31
C VAL A 18 -12.30 0.27 4.91
N HIS A 19 -11.53 1.32 4.68
CA HIS A 19 -11.79 2.66 5.23
C HIS A 19 -12.32 3.60 4.16
N GLY A 20 -13.25 4.48 4.53
CA GLY A 20 -13.72 5.55 3.64
C GLY A 20 -14.66 5.12 2.50
N PHE A 21 -15.06 3.84 2.41
CA PHE A 21 -16.01 3.33 1.42
C PHE A 21 -17.35 2.92 2.06
N PRO A 22 -18.35 3.82 2.15
CA PRO A 22 -19.64 3.53 2.77
C PRO A 22 -20.32 2.28 2.20
N ASN A 23 -21.07 1.57 3.05
CA ASN A 23 -21.84 0.36 2.72
C ASN A 23 -21.02 -0.88 2.37
N ASN A 24 -19.70 -0.85 2.58
CA ASN A 24 -18.85 -2.05 2.55
C ASN A 24 -18.63 -2.55 3.99
N PRO A 25 -18.33 -3.84 4.18
CA PRO A 25 -17.84 -4.35 5.47
C PRO A 25 -16.58 -3.58 5.90
N PRO A 26 -16.37 -3.34 7.21
CA PRO A 26 -15.17 -2.65 7.69
C PRO A 26 -13.89 -3.47 7.46
N THR A 27 -14.03 -4.78 7.26
CA THR A 27 -12.93 -5.71 6.99
C THR A 27 -13.37 -6.73 5.94
N ILE A 28 -12.43 -7.12 5.07
CA ILE A 28 -12.59 -8.25 4.14
C ILE A 28 -11.45 -9.24 4.34
N THR A 29 -11.74 -10.54 4.19
CA THR A 29 -10.70 -11.59 4.15
C THR A 29 -10.70 -12.21 2.76
N VAL A 30 -9.57 -12.09 2.06
CA VAL A 30 -9.39 -12.59 0.71
C VAL A 30 -8.67 -13.94 0.75
N GLN A 31 -9.31 -14.95 0.19
CA GLN A 31 -8.80 -16.33 0.18
C GLN A 31 -7.47 -16.44 -0.58
N PRO A 32 -6.63 -17.45 -0.27
CA PRO A 32 -5.33 -17.65 -0.91
C PRO A 32 -5.43 -18.02 -2.40
N HIS A 33 -4.27 -18.13 -3.04
CA HIS A 33 -4.08 -18.70 -4.38
C HIS A 33 -4.89 -18.02 -5.49
N GLY A 34 -4.98 -16.70 -5.44
CA GLY A 34 -5.69 -15.89 -6.43
C GLY A 34 -7.15 -15.61 -6.08
N GLY A 35 -7.56 -15.86 -4.83
CA GLY A 35 -8.87 -15.45 -4.33
C GLY A 35 -9.10 -13.95 -4.50
N THR A 36 -10.36 -13.57 -4.67
CA THR A 36 -10.76 -12.18 -4.87
C THR A 36 -11.88 -11.77 -3.92
N SER A 37 -11.88 -10.49 -3.58
CA SER A 37 -13.01 -9.79 -2.94
C SER A 37 -13.28 -8.49 -3.68
N THR A 38 -14.40 -7.87 -3.38
CA THR A 38 -14.89 -6.69 -4.07
C THR A 38 -15.30 -5.63 -3.07
N VAL A 39 -14.83 -4.40 -3.29
CA VAL A 39 -15.23 -3.20 -2.55
C VAL A 39 -15.87 -2.22 -3.53
N HIS A 40 -17.06 -1.74 -3.20
CA HIS A 40 -17.84 -0.87 -4.06
C HIS A 40 -17.63 0.60 -3.70
N SER A 41 -17.43 1.44 -4.72
CA SER A 41 -17.55 2.88 -4.58
C SER A 41 -19.01 3.32 -4.45
N THR A 42 -19.24 4.55 -3.97
CA THR A 42 -20.58 5.14 -3.89
C THR A 42 -21.01 5.78 -5.22
N ASP A 43 -22.31 5.86 -5.47
CA ASP A 43 -22.84 6.31 -6.75
C ASP A 43 -22.54 7.79 -7.05
N GLY A 44 -21.73 8.04 -8.08
CA GLY A 44 -21.46 9.34 -8.71
C GLY A 44 -20.84 10.43 -7.82
N ARG A 45 -20.59 10.15 -6.54
CA ARG A 45 -20.06 11.11 -5.55
C ARG A 45 -18.56 10.96 -5.38
N MET A 46 -17.91 12.04 -4.97
CA MET A 46 -16.53 11.98 -4.48
C MET A 46 -16.49 11.05 -3.27
N VAL A 47 -15.63 10.05 -3.34
CA VAL A 47 -15.34 9.16 -2.22
C VAL A 47 -13.85 8.90 -2.18
N SER A 48 -13.28 8.96 -0.97
CA SER A 48 -11.86 8.75 -0.72
C SER A 48 -11.73 7.78 0.44
N GLY A 49 -10.86 6.80 0.29
CA GLY A 49 -10.72 5.70 1.23
C GLY A 49 -9.47 4.89 0.97
N ALA A 50 -9.28 3.84 1.77
CA ALA A 50 -8.12 2.96 1.68
C ALA A 50 -8.53 1.49 1.86
N ILE A 51 -7.82 0.62 1.15
CA ILE A 51 -7.79 -0.83 1.41
C ILE A 51 -6.45 -1.12 2.10
N ILE A 52 -6.47 -1.53 3.35
CA ILE A 52 -5.28 -1.59 4.22
C ILE A 52 -5.01 -3.04 4.58
N ALA A 53 -3.84 -3.58 4.25
CA ALA A 53 -3.45 -4.91 4.69
C ALA A 53 -3.19 -4.91 6.21
N VAL A 54 -3.60 -5.98 6.90
CA VAL A 54 -3.37 -6.15 8.35
C VAL A 54 -2.41 -7.30 8.60
N HIS A 55 -1.36 -7.03 9.39
CA HIS A 55 -0.29 -7.96 9.73
C HIS A 55 -0.16 -8.04 11.25
N ASP A 56 -0.43 -9.21 11.83
CA ASP A 56 -0.38 -9.45 13.28
C ASP A 56 -1.17 -8.42 14.12
N GLY A 57 -2.30 -7.96 13.58
CA GLY A 57 -3.16 -6.95 14.23
C GLY A 57 -2.68 -5.50 14.07
N HIS A 58 -1.71 -5.25 13.19
CA HIS A 58 -1.23 -3.92 12.84
C HIS A 58 -1.57 -3.58 11.40
N GLU A 59 -1.99 -2.34 11.15
CA GLU A 59 -2.10 -1.79 9.78
C GLU A 59 -0.73 -1.84 9.08
N GLY A 60 -0.74 -2.18 7.80
CA GLY A 60 0.41 -2.22 6.93
C GLY A 60 0.21 -1.38 5.67
N GLU A 61 0.62 -1.91 4.54
CA GLU A 61 0.51 -1.24 3.25
C GLU A 61 -0.95 -1.03 2.81
N GLN A 62 -1.17 0.12 2.18
CA GLN A 62 -2.49 0.63 1.86
C GLN A 62 -2.59 0.93 0.36
N ALA A 63 -3.71 0.58 -0.26
CA ALA A 63 -4.13 1.16 -1.52
C ALA A 63 -5.09 2.31 -1.23
N GLU A 64 -4.60 3.55 -1.32
CA GLU A 64 -5.40 4.76 -1.13
C GLU A 64 -6.07 5.11 -2.45
N VAL A 65 -7.38 5.37 -2.45
CA VAL A 65 -8.16 5.59 -3.66
C VAL A 65 -9.14 6.73 -3.44
N THR A 66 -9.18 7.65 -4.39
CA THR A 66 -10.23 8.65 -4.53
C THR A 66 -10.92 8.49 -5.88
N PHE A 67 -12.23 8.24 -5.85
CA PHE A 67 -13.11 8.32 -7.02
C PHE A 67 -13.79 9.69 -7.07
N ASN A 68 -14.08 10.16 -8.29
CA ASN A 68 -14.76 11.44 -8.55
C ASN A 68 -14.10 12.62 -7.82
N GLY A 69 -12.77 12.68 -7.84
CA GLY A 69 -11.97 13.73 -7.19
C GLY A 69 -12.01 15.08 -7.92
N TYR A 70 -11.42 16.09 -7.27
CA TYR A 70 -11.26 17.49 -7.74
C TYR A 70 -10.54 17.59 -9.12
N PRO A 71 -10.69 18.68 -9.91
CA PRO A 71 -11.58 19.84 -9.76
C PRO A 71 -13.03 19.61 -10.17
N ASP A 72 -13.30 18.63 -11.02
CA ASP A 72 -14.57 18.52 -11.75
C ASP A 72 -15.39 17.29 -11.35
N GLY A 73 -14.95 16.54 -10.33
CA GLY A 73 -15.62 15.33 -9.88
C GLY A 73 -15.46 14.16 -10.84
N LYS A 74 -14.48 14.18 -11.75
CA LYS A 74 -14.30 13.14 -12.78
C LYS A 74 -12.97 12.40 -12.69
N ASN A 75 -12.06 12.90 -11.84
CA ASN A 75 -10.73 12.34 -11.70
C ASN A 75 -10.74 11.15 -10.76
N GLN A 76 -9.86 10.20 -11.06
CA GLN A 76 -9.50 9.10 -10.18
C GLN A 76 -8.06 9.32 -9.72
N TYR A 77 -7.84 9.21 -8.43
CA TYR A 77 -6.51 9.23 -7.82
C TYR A 77 -6.33 7.94 -7.06
N TYR A 78 -5.14 7.37 -7.12
CA TYR A 78 -4.77 6.29 -6.23
C TYR A 78 -3.26 6.20 -6.10
N ASP A 79 -2.82 5.61 -5.01
CA ASP A 79 -1.42 5.33 -4.70
C ASP A 79 -1.32 4.10 -3.79
N ILE A 80 -0.10 3.58 -3.66
CA ILE A 80 0.23 2.58 -2.64
C ILE A 80 1.08 3.26 -1.58
N SER A 81 0.73 3.04 -0.32
CA SER A 81 1.27 3.77 0.81
C SER A 81 1.69 2.82 1.93
N TYR A 82 2.95 2.89 2.33
CA TYR A 82 3.53 2.16 3.47
C TYR A 82 3.65 3.06 4.71
N ILE A 83 2.98 4.21 4.71
CA ILE A 83 3.08 5.23 5.77
C ILE A 83 2.69 4.71 7.17
N VAL A 84 1.78 3.74 7.25
CA VAL A 84 1.32 3.14 8.51
C VAL A 84 2.01 1.82 8.88
N GLY A 85 2.88 1.31 8.00
CA GLY A 85 3.59 0.05 8.19
C GLY A 85 3.69 -0.72 6.88
N GLY A 86 4.27 -1.92 6.94
CA GLY A 86 4.37 -2.82 5.80
C GLY A 86 4.59 -4.27 6.24
N GLY A 87 4.01 -5.22 5.52
CA GLY A 87 4.20 -6.66 5.75
C GLY A 87 3.93 -7.52 4.52
N GLY A 88 3.48 -6.91 3.43
CA GLY A 88 3.34 -7.57 2.14
C GLY A 88 3.63 -6.61 0.98
N ASN A 89 3.46 -7.13 -0.23
CA ASN A 89 3.64 -6.39 -1.48
C ASN A 89 2.26 -6.03 -2.03
N LEU A 90 2.08 -4.78 -2.41
CA LEU A 90 0.81 -4.27 -2.89
C LEU A 90 0.99 -3.48 -4.18
N THR A 91 0.14 -3.76 -5.15
CA THR A 91 0.04 -2.99 -6.39
C THR A 91 -1.41 -2.62 -6.66
N ILE A 92 -1.62 -1.54 -7.40
CA ILE A 92 -2.92 -1.07 -7.83
C ILE A 92 -2.87 -0.59 -9.29
N GLU A 93 -3.88 -0.90 -10.07
CA GLU A 93 -4.03 -0.43 -11.45
C GLU A 93 -5.49 -0.30 -11.85
N GLN A 94 -5.78 0.46 -12.91
CA GLN A 94 -7.07 0.38 -13.59
C GLN A 94 -7.20 -0.96 -14.32
N VAL A 95 -8.35 -1.62 -14.18
CA VAL A 95 -8.64 -2.89 -14.84
C VAL A 95 -8.50 -2.74 -16.36
N GLY A 96 -7.64 -3.56 -16.95
CA GLY A 96 -7.34 -3.54 -18.38
C GLY A 96 -6.37 -2.45 -18.84
N ALA A 97 -5.75 -1.70 -17.92
CA ALA A 97 -4.79 -0.65 -18.23
C ALA A 97 -3.52 -0.76 -17.36
N PRO A 98 -2.66 -1.78 -17.58
CA PRO A 98 -1.47 -2.03 -16.75
C PRO A 98 -0.44 -0.90 -16.77
N GLY A 99 -0.45 -0.03 -17.79
CA GLY A 99 0.37 1.19 -17.83
C GLY A 99 0.01 2.23 -16.76
N THR A 100 -1.07 2.01 -16.00
CA THR A 100 -1.51 2.86 -14.88
C THR A 100 -1.10 2.29 -13.52
N ARG A 101 -0.36 1.18 -13.51
CA ARG A 101 0.04 0.49 -12.28
C ARG A 101 0.92 1.38 -11.40
N LYS A 102 0.62 1.35 -10.09
CA LYS A 102 1.44 1.92 -9.00
C LYS A 102 1.67 0.86 -7.94
N GLY A 103 2.60 1.14 -7.04
CA GLY A 103 3.03 0.21 -6.01
C GLY A 103 4.21 -0.65 -6.43
N ASP A 104 4.52 -1.59 -5.56
CA ASP A 104 5.73 -2.39 -5.63
C ASP A 104 5.40 -3.85 -5.35
N ALA A 105 5.72 -4.71 -6.32
CA ALA A 105 5.46 -6.15 -6.24
C ALA A 105 6.59 -6.92 -5.52
N THR A 106 7.71 -6.26 -5.20
CA THR A 106 8.90 -6.84 -4.56
C THR A 106 9.33 -6.12 -3.29
N PHE A 107 8.57 -5.13 -2.83
CA PHE A 107 8.85 -4.33 -1.62
C PHE A 107 9.41 -5.13 -0.44
N MET A 108 8.78 -6.24 -0.05
CA MET A 108 9.20 -7.02 1.13
C MET A 108 10.50 -7.80 0.89
N GLN A 109 10.77 -8.19 -0.36
CA GLN A 109 12.06 -8.77 -0.75
C GLN A 109 13.16 -7.70 -0.70
N ASP A 110 12.90 -6.53 -1.27
CA ASP A 110 13.84 -5.40 -1.26
C ASP A 110 14.08 -4.90 0.18
N CYS A 111 13.05 -4.91 1.02
CA CYS A 111 13.13 -4.65 2.46
C CYS A 111 14.03 -5.65 3.19
N THR A 112 13.84 -6.95 2.91
CA THR A 112 14.67 -8.02 3.49
C THR A 112 16.13 -7.89 3.03
N GLU A 113 16.36 -7.64 1.74
CA GLU A 113 17.70 -7.43 1.21
C GLU A 113 18.38 -6.20 1.82
N ALA A 114 17.66 -5.08 1.92
CA ALA A 114 18.14 -3.86 2.56
C ALA A 114 18.46 -4.09 4.04
N TRP A 115 17.60 -4.83 4.76
CA TRP A 115 17.85 -5.20 6.15
C TRP A 115 19.15 -5.98 6.28
N HIS A 116 19.36 -7.00 5.45
CA HIS A 116 20.58 -7.82 5.55
C HIS A 116 21.86 -7.03 5.23
N LYS A 117 21.80 -6.05 4.34
CA LYS A 117 22.91 -5.15 3.98
C LYS A 117 23.23 -4.10 5.05
N LEU A 118 22.32 -3.82 6.00
CA LEU A 118 22.58 -2.84 7.04
C LEU A 118 23.76 -3.26 7.93
N ALA A 119 24.60 -2.28 8.26
CA ALA A 119 25.62 -2.43 9.28
C ALA A 119 24.99 -2.73 10.66
N GLU A 120 25.69 -3.50 11.48
CA GLU A 120 25.20 -3.98 12.78
C GLU A 120 24.69 -2.87 13.71
N GLY A 121 25.37 -1.71 13.71
CA GLY A 121 24.94 -0.54 14.48
C GLY A 121 23.56 -0.02 14.04
N LYS A 122 23.31 0.03 12.72
CA LYS A 122 22.01 0.45 12.17
C LYS A 122 20.92 -0.57 12.39
N LYS A 123 21.23 -1.86 12.32
CA LYS A 123 20.28 -2.92 12.72
C LYS A 123 19.84 -2.73 14.17
N LYS A 124 20.76 -2.47 15.09
CA LYS A 124 20.43 -2.21 16.51
C LYS A 124 19.56 -0.98 16.72
N GLU A 125 19.75 0.08 15.94
CA GLU A 125 18.91 1.28 15.99
C GLU A 125 17.47 0.98 15.52
N LEU A 126 17.31 0.15 14.48
CA LEU A 126 16.04 -0.10 13.81
C LEU A 126 15.29 -1.36 14.29
N GLN A 127 15.95 -2.28 15.01
CA GLN A 127 15.40 -3.60 15.38
C GLN A 127 14.07 -3.56 16.14
N ARG A 128 13.74 -2.44 16.79
CA ARG A 128 12.45 -2.28 17.47
C ARG A 128 11.27 -2.14 16.51
N PHE A 129 11.55 -1.76 15.26
CA PHE A 129 10.56 -1.49 14.22
C PHE A 129 10.52 -2.58 13.15
N VAL A 130 11.57 -3.38 13.02
CA VAL A 130 11.72 -4.40 11.98
C VAL A 130 11.54 -5.78 12.60
N HIS A 131 10.45 -6.44 12.23
CA HIS A 131 10.03 -7.71 12.79
C HIS A 131 10.39 -8.82 11.81
N LEU A 132 11.21 -9.77 12.26
CA LEU A 132 11.72 -10.85 11.41
C LEU A 132 10.92 -12.15 11.62
N ASP A 133 10.80 -12.93 10.56
CA ASP A 133 10.30 -14.31 10.65
C ASP A 133 11.36 -15.25 11.25
N GLY A 134 10.98 -16.51 11.48
CA GLY A 134 11.89 -17.54 12.00
C GLY A 134 13.06 -17.89 11.07
N LYS A 135 13.08 -17.39 9.83
CA LYS A 135 14.17 -17.55 8.85
C LYS A 135 15.04 -16.29 8.74
N GLY A 136 14.72 -15.24 9.49
CA GLY A 136 15.44 -13.97 9.48
C GLY A 136 15.04 -13.01 8.35
N ARG A 137 13.97 -13.30 7.60
CA ARG A 137 13.40 -12.39 6.61
C ARG A 137 12.54 -11.34 7.30
N VAL A 138 12.41 -10.14 6.72
CA VAL A 138 11.52 -9.12 7.29
C VAL A 138 10.07 -9.55 7.04
N ALA A 139 9.32 -9.78 8.12
CA ALA A 139 7.91 -10.13 8.08
C ALA A 139 7.01 -8.90 8.19
N ARG A 140 7.46 -7.88 8.93
CA ARG A 140 6.73 -6.63 9.12
C ARG A 140 7.67 -5.48 9.47
N ILE A 141 7.30 -4.28 9.08
CA ILE A 141 7.86 -3.02 9.58
C ILE A 141 6.75 -2.17 10.22
N ASP A 142 7.09 -1.46 11.30
CA ASP A 142 6.21 -0.46 11.91
C ASP A 142 6.03 0.78 11.01
N ALA A 143 5.15 1.69 11.40
CA ALA A 143 4.82 2.91 10.66
C ALA A 143 6.03 3.86 10.48
N PRO A 144 6.54 4.07 9.24
CA PRO A 144 7.66 4.96 8.98
C PRO A 144 7.39 6.42 9.36
N LYS A 145 6.14 6.91 9.25
CA LYS A 145 5.78 8.29 9.64
C LYS A 145 6.11 8.66 11.09
N GLY A 146 6.24 7.67 11.96
CA GLY A 146 6.49 7.88 13.39
C GLY A 146 7.97 8.05 13.74
N ASP A 147 8.90 7.66 12.86
CA ASP A 147 10.32 7.64 13.14
C ASP A 147 11.14 7.95 11.88
N LYS A 148 11.88 9.06 11.91
CA LYS A 148 12.69 9.51 10.78
C LYS A 148 13.78 8.50 10.39
N GLY A 149 14.36 7.77 11.35
CA GLY A 149 15.39 6.78 11.05
C GLY A 149 14.82 5.58 10.28
N LEU A 150 13.61 5.15 10.64
CA LEU A 150 12.87 4.13 9.91
C LEU A 150 12.48 4.62 8.51
N GLU A 151 11.91 5.82 8.39
CA GLU A 151 11.55 6.43 7.10
C GLU A 151 12.77 6.55 6.18
N ASP A 152 13.89 7.08 6.68
CA ASP A 152 15.11 7.26 5.90
C ASP A 152 15.65 5.91 5.40
N TRP A 153 15.54 4.83 6.20
CA TRP A 153 15.91 3.49 5.75
C TRP A 153 14.95 2.93 4.71
N VAL A 154 13.63 3.03 4.91
CA VAL A 154 12.64 2.52 3.94
C VAL A 154 12.82 3.20 2.57
N ARG A 155 13.10 4.50 2.55
CA ARG A 155 13.38 5.26 1.32
C ARG A 155 14.63 4.79 0.57
N THR A 156 15.50 3.98 1.17
CA THR A 156 16.67 3.44 0.46
C THR A 156 16.35 2.31 -0.52
N PHE A 157 15.16 1.69 -0.39
CA PHE A 157 14.75 0.56 -1.21
C PHE A 157 13.33 0.68 -1.75
N ALA A 158 12.46 1.47 -1.11
CA ALA A 158 11.09 1.66 -1.56
C ALA A 158 11.02 2.50 -2.83
N HIS A 159 10.41 1.96 -3.88
CA HIS A 159 10.28 2.64 -5.17
C HIS A 159 8.82 2.61 -5.65
N GLY A 160 8.33 3.71 -6.20
CA GLY A 160 6.96 3.76 -6.76
C GLY A 160 5.83 3.65 -5.72
N VAL A 161 6.15 3.96 -4.45
CA VAL A 161 5.23 3.90 -3.31
C VAL A 161 5.38 5.17 -2.46
N TYR A 162 4.36 5.48 -1.68
CA TYR A 162 4.35 6.56 -0.70
C TYR A 162 4.84 6.04 0.66
N VAL A 163 5.83 6.68 1.27
CA VAL A 163 6.49 6.17 2.51
C VAL A 163 6.38 7.11 3.70
N GLY A 164 6.29 8.42 3.48
CA GLY A 164 6.40 9.42 4.55
C GLY A 164 5.32 10.49 4.52
N VAL A 165 5.71 11.76 4.42
CA VAL A 165 4.77 12.88 4.40
C VAL A 165 4.86 13.62 3.07
N GLY A 166 3.81 13.47 2.26
CA GLY A 166 3.59 14.22 1.02
C GLY A 166 3.37 15.71 1.29
N ALA A 167 3.28 16.48 0.21
CA ALA A 167 3.04 17.91 0.30
C ALA A 167 1.73 18.20 1.04
N TRP A 168 1.81 19.01 2.08
CA TRP A 168 0.64 19.45 2.84
C TRP A 168 0.82 20.88 3.30
N LYS A 169 -0.12 21.76 2.91
CA LYS A 169 -0.06 23.20 3.15
C LYS A 169 1.28 23.78 2.68
N ASP A 170 2.06 24.38 3.58
CA ASP A 170 3.35 25.02 3.28
C ASP A 170 4.51 24.01 3.18
N SER A 171 4.29 22.75 3.56
CA SER A 171 5.27 21.69 3.36
C SER A 171 5.28 21.25 1.90
N LYS A 172 6.44 21.31 1.27
CA LYS A 172 6.65 20.77 -0.08
C LYS A 172 6.62 19.24 -0.11
N GLY A 173 6.70 18.58 1.05
CA GLY A 173 6.76 17.13 1.16
C GLY A 173 7.96 16.51 0.44
N ASN A 174 7.92 15.19 0.29
CA ASN A 174 8.85 14.47 -0.57
C ASN A 174 8.34 14.45 -2.03
N GLN A 175 9.23 14.65 -3.00
CA GLN A 175 8.86 14.68 -4.42
C GLN A 175 8.30 13.33 -4.91
N GLU A 176 8.90 12.21 -4.53
CA GLU A 176 8.48 10.87 -4.96
C GLU A 176 7.09 10.53 -4.40
N ASP A 177 6.83 10.89 -3.14
CA ASP A 177 5.51 10.77 -2.51
C ASP A 177 4.47 11.58 -3.31
N ASN A 178 4.79 12.82 -3.70
CA ASN A 178 3.90 13.68 -4.48
C ASN A 178 3.62 13.15 -5.90
N GLU A 179 4.56 12.43 -6.49
CA GLU A 179 4.38 11.84 -7.82
C GLU A 179 3.33 10.72 -7.80
N GLN A 180 3.17 10.04 -6.66
CA GLN A 180 2.13 9.03 -6.48
C GLN A 180 0.72 9.64 -6.45
N SER A 181 0.54 10.86 -5.93
CA SER A 181 -0.78 11.51 -5.80
C SER A 181 -1.30 12.18 -7.08
N LYS A 182 -0.72 11.90 -8.25
CA LYS A 182 -1.20 12.42 -9.54
C LYS A 182 -2.49 11.74 -10.00
N ALA A 183 -3.35 12.51 -10.67
CA ALA A 183 -4.57 12.00 -11.29
C ALA A 183 -4.23 10.92 -12.32
N THR A 184 -4.92 9.78 -12.25
CA THR A 184 -4.74 8.71 -13.20
C THR A 184 -5.45 9.06 -14.52
N PRO A 185 -4.80 8.88 -15.68
CA PRO A 185 -5.45 9.04 -16.97
C PRO A 185 -6.70 8.17 -17.13
N GLY A 186 -7.66 8.60 -17.95
CA GLY A 186 -8.85 7.80 -18.27
C GLY A 186 -10.02 7.92 -17.27
N GLY A 187 -9.87 8.72 -16.21
CA GLY A 187 -10.94 9.03 -15.26
C GLY A 187 -11.31 7.84 -14.36
N ASN A 188 -12.54 7.83 -13.84
CA ASN A 188 -13.02 6.75 -12.99
C ASN A 188 -13.14 5.42 -13.76
N LYS A 189 -12.40 4.41 -13.30
CA LYS A 189 -12.42 3.03 -13.80
C LYS A 189 -12.46 2.05 -12.64
N ASP A 190 -12.83 0.80 -12.91
CA ASP A 190 -12.61 -0.27 -11.95
C ASP A 190 -11.10 -0.43 -11.68
N LEU A 191 -10.76 -0.79 -10.45
CA LEU A 191 -9.40 -0.94 -9.98
C LEU A 191 -9.12 -2.40 -9.64
N LEU A 192 -7.89 -2.83 -9.86
CA LEU A 192 -7.36 -4.10 -9.41
C LEU A 192 -6.25 -3.81 -8.41
N VAL A 193 -6.48 -4.20 -7.15
CA VAL A 193 -5.46 -4.26 -6.11
C VAL A 193 -4.97 -5.70 -6.02
N VAL A 194 -3.65 -5.91 -6.12
CA VAL A 194 -3.03 -7.22 -5.99
C VAL A 194 -2.08 -7.22 -4.81
N TYR A 195 -2.31 -8.14 -3.89
CA TYR A 195 -1.50 -8.39 -2.70
C TYR A 195 -0.73 -9.71 -2.81
N SER A 196 0.51 -9.71 -2.32
CA SER A 196 1.31 -10.91 -2.08
C SER A 196 2.27 -10.70 -0.90
N ASP A 197 2.26 -11.60 0.08
CA ASP A 197 3.28 -11.68 1.12
C ASP A 197 4.64 -12.22 0.61
N ASN A 198 4.65 -12.82 -0.59
CA ASN A 198 5.83 -13.40 -1.27
C ASN A 198 6.72 -14.29 -0.38
N ASN A 199 6.15 -14.96 0.62
CA ASN A 199 6.90 -15.83 1.53
C ASN A 199 7.25 -17.21 0.92
N ASP A 200 6.80 -17.50 -0.30
CA ASP A 200 6.85 -18.82 -0.94
C ASP A 200 7.93 -19.03 -2.02
N SER A 201 8.92 -18.13 -2.12
CA SER A 201 10.15 -18.38 -2.90
C SER A 201 11.37 -18.52 -1.99
#